data_AF-A0AAP5Z1C2-F1
#
_entry.id   AF-A0AAP5Z1C2-F1
#
_cell.length_a   1.000
_cell.length_b   1.000
_cell.length_c   1.000
_cell.angle_alpha   90.00
_cell.angle_beta   90.00
_cell.angle_gamma   90.00
#
_symmetry.space_group_name_H-M   'P 1'
#
loop_
_entity.id
_entity.type
_entity.pdbx_description
1 polymer ?
#
loop_
_entity_poly.entity_id
_entity_poly.type
_entity_poly.pdbx_seq_one_letter_code
_entity_poly.pdbx_strand_id
1 'polypeptide(L)'
;SSSQQETEVFAGRLALAKSWGAFSAVYGVDAYLDRFDSNQALFDKTIADNSGNLINRTYAEVGRYPGVDVTSYAMFVQGDYQISQDWSVQAGYRYQYMDNKIDDFVAYSVQKNIASGKGVSADAVPGGSTDYSVSLFNVGTIYQLNDESQLWANFSQGFELADPAKYYGQGSYEAVDANGHYALKDSINVADSKMSGIKTDSYEIGYRLDTD
;
A
#
# COMPACT_ATOMS: atom_id res chain seq x y z
N SER A 1 10.63 24.06 -0.39
CA SER A 1 11.25 22.73 -0.48
C SER A 1 10.53 21.95 -1.57
N SER A 2 11.13 20.89 -2.10
CA SER A 2 10.49 19.95 -3.05
C SER A 2 10.71 18.50 -2.60
N SER A 3 9.76 17.61 -2.85
CA SER A 3 9.82 16.19 -2.46
C SER A 3 9.99 15.33 -3.71
N GLN A 4 10.79 14.28 -3.58
CA GLN A 4 10.85 13.18 -4.53
C GLN A 4 10.51 11.88 -3.81
N GLN A 5 9.73 11.04 -4.49
CA GLN A 5 9.39 9.69 -4.06
C GLN A 5 9.68 8.78 -5.24
N GLU A 6 10.41 7.70 -4.98
CA GLU A 6 10.81 6.72 -5.96
C GLU A 6 10.24 5.36 -5.55
N THR A 7 9.73 4.62 -6.53
CA THR A 7 9.04 3.35 -6.31
C THR A 7 9.41 2.40 -7.42
N GLU A 8 10.03 1.29 -7.06
CA GLU A 8 10.43 0.24 -7.98
C GLU A 8 9.54 -0.98 -7.77
N VAL A 9 8.78 -1.36 -8.80
CA VAL A 9 7.81 -2.45 -8.71
C VAL A 9 8.19 -3.58 -9.65
N PHE A 10 8.25 -4.79 -9.10
CA PHE A 10 8.28 -6.03 -9.86
C PHE A 10 7.05 -6.87 -9.52
N ALA A 11 6.27 -7.24 -10.53
CA ALA A 11 5.09 -8.07 -10.37
C ALA A 11 5.05 -9.19 -11.41
N GLY A 12 4.62 -10.37 -10.98
CA GLY A 12 4.48 -11.53 -11.84
C GLY A 12 3.24 -12.34 -11.47
N ARG A 13 2.54 -12.87 -12.48
CA ARG A 13 1.40 -13.77 -12.31
C ARG A 13 1.48 -14.93 -13.28
N LEU A 14 1.20 -16.12 -12.77
CA LEU A 14 1.00 -17.32 -13.57
C LEU A 14 -0.42 -17.85 -13.30
N ALA A 15 -1.17 -18.10 -14.37
CA ALA A 15 -2.54 -18.60 -14.30
C ALA A 15 -2.73 -19.74 -15.30
N LEU A 16 -3.44 -20.79 -14.86
CA LEU A 16 -3.86 -21.91 -15.68
C LEU A 16 -5.39 -21.92 -15.75
N ALA A 17 -5.93 -22.10 -16.95
CA ALA A 17 -7.36 -22.19 -17.18
C ALA A 17 -7.71 -23.60 -17.67
N LYS A 18 -8.80 -24.16 -17.14
CA LYS A 18 -9.33 -25.45 -17.58
C LYS A 18 -10.85 -25.45 -17.58
N SER A 19 -11.43 -26.12 -18.58
CA SER A 19 -12.87 -26.29 -18.71
C SER A 19 -13.23 -27.78 -18.73
N TRP A 20 -14.35 -28.10 -18.08
CA TRP A 20 -14.97 -29.41 -17.98
C TRP A 20 -16.49 -29.26 -18.23
N GLY A 21 -16.85 -29.05 -19.48
CA GLY A 21 -18.26 -28.84 -19.87
C GLY A 21 -18.82 -27.59 -19.22
N ALA A 22 -19.82 -27.75 -18.34
CA ALA A 22 -20.49 -26.66 -17.64
C ALA A 22 -19.64 -25.98 -16.54
N PHE A 23 -18.50 -26.57 -16.16
CA PHE A 23 -17.61 -26.00 -15.15
C PHE A 23 -16.31 -25.51 -15.78
N SER A 24 -15.86 -24.31 -15.43
CA SER A 24 -14.53 -23.82 -15.76
C SER A 24 -13.82 -23.31 -14.50
N ALA A 25 -12.50 -23.42 -14.48
CA ALA A 25 -11.68 -22.91 -13.40
C ALA A 25 -10.43 -22.23 -13.92
N VAL A 26 -10.07 -21.11 -13.29
CA VAL A 26 -8.79 -20.44 -13.42
C VAL A 26 -8.12 -20.45 -12.06
N TYR A 27 -6.89 -20.94 -11.98
CA TYR A 27 -6.12 -20.98 -10.75
C TYR A 27 -4.67 -20.62 -11.01
N GLY A 28 -3.99 -20.11 -10.00
CA GLY A 28 -2.66 -19.57 -10.20
C GLY A 28 -2.03 -19.01 -8.95
N VAL A 29 -0.89 -18.37 -9.19
CA VAL A 29 -0.11 -17.67 -8.18
C VAL A 29 0.31 -16.30 -8.71
N ASP A 30 0.50 -15.35 -7.80
CA ASP A 30 1.16 -14.08 -8.12
C ASP A 30 2.14 -13.67 -7.03
N ALA A 31 3.11 -12.87 -7.45
CA ALA A 31 4.11 -12.24 -6.61
C ALA A 31 4.17 -10.75 -6.95
N TYR A 32 4.32 -9.93 -5.91
CA TYR A 32 4.46 -8.49 -5.99
C TYR A 32 5.58 -8.07 -5.06
N LEU A 33 6.58 -7.39 -5.59
CA LEU A 33 7.69 -6.81 -4.85
C LEU A 33 7.71 -5.32 -5.18
N ASP A 34 7.75 -4.51 -4.14
CA ASP A 34 7.81 -3.06 -4.23
C ASP A 34 8.88 -2.55 -3.27
N ARG A 35 9.66 -1.60 -3.74
CA ARG A 35 10.62 -0.85 -2.94
C ARG A 35 10.34 0.63 -3.09
N PHE A 36 10.11 1.28 -1.96
CA PHE A 36 9.84 2.70 -1.86
C PHE A 36 10.95 3.43 -1.10
N ASP A 37 11.41 4.53 -1.67
CA ASP A 37 12.38 5.44 -1.07
C ASP A 37 11.92 6.90 -1.28
N SER A 38 12.26 7.81 -0.35
CA SER A 38 11.80 9.20 -0.45
C SER A 38 12.72 10.24 0.18
N ASN A 39 12.82 11.38 -0.49
CA ASN A 39 13.62 12.52 -0.04
C ASN A 39 12.85 13.85 -0.13
N GLN A 40 13.44 14.88 0.47
CA GLN A 40 12.97 16.25 0.47
C GLN A 40 14.16 17.21 0.33
N ALA A 41 14.23 17.92 -0.78
CA ALA A 41 15.13 19.02 -1.00
C ALA A 41 14.69 20.28 -0.22
N LEU A 42 15.58 20.80 0.62
CA LEU A 42 15.40 22.02 1.40
C LEU A 42 16.03 23.22 0.67
N PHE A 43 15.26 24.29 0.50
CA PHE A 43 15.69 25.48 -0.25
C PHE A 43 16.18 26.59 0.67
N ASP A 44 17.16 27.36 0.20
CA ASP A 44 17.62 28.58 0.88
C ASP A 44 16.47 29.60 0.87
N LYS A 45 15.94 29.88 2.06
CA LYS A 45 14.78 30.77 2.22
C LYS A 45 15.08 32.20 1.80
N THR A 46 16.30 32.69 2.02
CA THR A 46 16.68 34.07 1.67
C THR A 46 16.67 34.25 0.16
N ILE A 47 17.23 33.31 -0.59
CA ILE A 47 17.26 33.35 -2.06
C ILE A 47 15.85 33.18 -2.63
N ALA A 48 15.07 32.23 -2.09
CA ALA A 48 13.70 32.00 -2.54
C ALA A 48 12.81 33.22 -2.31
N ASP A 49 12.78 33.78 -1.10
CA ASP A 49 11.93 34.92 -0.75
C ASP A 49 12.30 36.17 -1.58
N ASN A 50 13.61 36.49 -1.70
CA ASN A 50 14.07 37.66 -2.46
C ASN A 50 13.81 37.57 -3.97
N SER A 51 13.64 36.36 -4.50
CA SER A 51 13.28 36.13 -5.90
C SER A 51 11.78 35.96 -6.12
N GLY A 52 10.94 36.12 -5.10
CA GLY A 52 9.50 35.83 -5.20
C GLY A 52 9.20 34.34 -5.45
N ASN A 53 10.05 33.45 -4.92
CA ASN A 53 10.06 31.99 -5.10
C ASN A 53 10.41 31.51 -6.53
N LEU A 54 11.00 32.38 -7.36
CA LEU A 54 11.42 32.03 -8.72
C LEU A 54 12.77 31.30 -8.76
N ILE A 55 13.63 31.51 -7.76
CA ILE A 55 14.94 30.86 -7.65
C ILE A 55 14.96 29.99 -6.39
N ASN A 56 14.85 28.68 -6.58
CA ASN A 56 14.86 27.68 -5.51
C ASN A 56 16.19 26.94 -5.47
N ARG A 57 17.17 27.48 -4.73
CA ARG A 57 18.47 26.84 -4.54
C ARG A 57 18.40 25.86 -3.38
N THR A 58 18.59 24.57 -3.66
CA THR A 58 18.74 23.54 -2.63
C THR A 58 20.03 23.75 -1.83
N TYR A 59 19.94 23.70 -0.50
CA TYR A 59 21.10 23.74 0.39
C TYR A 59 21.32 22.41 1.13
N ALA A 60 20.28 21.59 1.25
CA ALA A 60 20.34 20.26 1.87
C ALA A 60 19.24 19.37 1.31
N GLU A 61 19.43 18.06 1.44
CA GLU A 61 18.44 17.03 1.15
C GLU A 61 18.31 16.13 2.38
N VAL A 62 17.08 15.80 2.75
CA VAL A 62 16.75 14.97 3.92
C VAL A 62 15.71 13.93 3.55
N GLY A 63 15.55 12.87 4.34
CA GLY A 63 14.51 11.88 4.12
C GLY A 63 13.11 12.46 4.34
N ARG A 64 12.12 12.05 3.54
CA ARG A 64 10.73 12.52 3.68
C ARG A 64 9.86 11.57 4.51
N TYR A 65 10.03 10.27 4.26
CA TYR A 65 9.41 9.13 4.92
C TYR A 65 10.44 7.99 5.02
N PRO A 66 10.27 7.02 5.94
CA PRO A 66 11.08 5.80 5.95
C PRO A 66 11.00 5.07 4.60
N GLY A 67 12.08 4.36 4.26
CA GLY A 67 12.07 3.39 3.18
C GLY A 67 11.14 2.23 3.52
N VAL A 68 10.47 1.68 2.51
CA VAL A 68 9.54 0.55 2.67
C VAL A 68 9.75 -0.48 1.56
N ASP A 69 10.05 -1.71 1.95
CA ASP A 69 10.02 -2.86 1.04
C ASP A 69 8.72 -3.66 1.31
N VAL A 70 7.89 -3.86 0.28
CA VAL A 70 6.69 -4.70 0.35
C VAL A 70 6.90 -5.93 -0.50
N THR A 71 6.73 -7.10 0.09
CA THR A 71 6.74 -8.38 -0.63
C THR A 71 5.40 -9.08 -0.42
N SER A 72 4.75 -9.52 -1.49
CA SER A 72 3.48 -10.24 -1.43
C SER A 72 3.52 -11.47 -2.32
N TYR A 73 3.02 -12.58 -1.80
CA TYR A 73 2.80 -13.82 -2.55
C TYR A 73 1.36 -14.26 -2.35
N ALA A 74 0.70 -14.68 -3.42
CA ALA A 74 -0.65 -15.18 -3.33
C ALA A 74 -0.88 -16.40 -4.20
N MET A 75 -1.84 -17.21 -3.77
CA MET A 75 -2.45 -18.25 -4.58
C MET A 75 -3.94 -17.96 -4.70
N PHE A 76 -4.52 -18.29 -5.85
CA PHE A 76 -5.92 -18.05 -6.12
C PHE A 76 -6.55 -19.16 -6.95
N VAL A 77 -7.86 -19.30 -6.80
CA VAL A 77 -8.72 -20.12 -7.65
C VAL A 77 -10.04 -19.38 -7.85
N GLN A 78 -10.52 -19.37 -9.10
CA GLN A 78 -11.81 -18.86 -9.51
C GLN A 78 -12.50 -19.97 -10.29
N GLY A 79 -13.70 -20.35 -9.87
CA GLY A 79 -14.58 -21.28 -10.57
C GLY A 79 -15.77 -20.54 -11.15
N ASP A 80 -16.19 -20.98 -12.33
CA ASP A 80 -17.43 -20.57 -12.98
C ASP A 80 -18.22 -21.83 -13.35
N TYR A 81 -19.51 -21.82 -13.05
CA TYR A 81 -20.41 -22.95 -13.27
C TYR A 81 -21.70 -22.48 -13.96
N GLN A 82 -21.92 -23.03 -15.15
CA GLN A 82 -23.15 -22.83 -15.92
C GLN A 82 -24.22 -23.80 -15.42
N ILE A 83 -25.20 -23.29 -14.67
CA ILE A 83 -26.29 -24.09 -14.11
C ILE A 83 -27.31 -24.45 -15.22
N SER A 84 -27.65 -23.49 -16.07
CA SER A 84 -28.52 -23.65 -17.25
C SER A 84 -28.04 -22.71 -18.36
N GLN A 85 -28.70 -22.66 -19.52
CA GLN A 85 -28.33 -21.70 -20.58
C GLN A 85 -28.42 -20.23 -20.11
N ASP A 86 -29.32 -19.96 -19.16
CA ASP A 86 -29.65 -18.61 -18.71
C ASP A 86 -29.00 -18.25 -17.36
N TRP A 87 -28.41 -19.23 -16.65
CA TRP A 87 -27.93 -19.03 -15.28
C TRP A 87 -26.51 -19.52 -15.07
N SER A 88 -25.64 -18.62 -14.59
CA SER A 88 -24.29 -18.93 -14.15
C SER A 88 -24.01 -18.46 -12.72
N VAL A 89 -23.10 -19.17 -12.06
CA VAL A 89 -22.57 -18.85 -10.73
C VAL A 89 -21.06 -18.91 -10.78
N GLN A 90 -20.43 -17.91 -10.18
CA GLN A 90 -18.98 -17.85 -10.00
C GLN A 90 -18.63 -17.80 -8.53
N ALA A 91 -17.51 -18.41 -8.16
CA ALA A 91 -16.97 -18.32 -6.82
C ALA A 91 -15.44 -18.35 -6.86
N GLY A 92 -14.80 -17.67 -5.92
CA GLY A 92 -13.35 -17.65 -5.85
C GLY A 92 -12.81 -17.54 -4.44
N TYR A 93 -11.56 -17.97 -4.33
CA TYR A 93 -10.76 -17.91 -3.13
C TYR A 93 -9.35 -17.42 -3.44
N ARG A 94 -8.84 -16.55 -2.59
CA ARG A 94 -7.47 -16.06 -2.63
C ARG A 94 -6.86 -16.13 -1.24
N TYR A 95 -5.67 -16.72 -1.15
CA TYR A 95 -4.82 -16.63 0.02
C TYR A 95 -3.60 -15.79 -0.33
N GLN A 96 -3.31 -14.77 0.49
CA GLN A 96 -2.23 -13.82 0.28
C GLN A 96 -1.39 -13.71 1.55
N TYR A 97 -0.08 -13.86 1.40
CA TYR A 97 0.92 -13.52 2.40
C TYR A 97 1.62 -12.22 1.98
N MET A 98 1.78 -11.28 2.90
CA MET A 98 2.48 -10.01 2.69
C MET A 98 3.50 -9.81 3.80
N ASP A 99 4.68 -9.31 3.45
CA ASP A 99 5.72 -8.84 4.36
C ASP A 99 6.00 -7.37 4.04
N ASN A 100 6.03 -6.53 5.06
CA ASN A 100 6.40 -5.12 4.92
C ASN A 100 7.59 -4.87 5.82
N LYS A 101 8.71 -4.47 5.24
CA LYS A 101 9.90 -4.05 5.94
C LYS A 101 10.03 -2.54 5.87
N ILE A 102 10.22 -1.93 7.02
CA ILE A 102 10.32 -0.48 7.21
C ILE A 102 11.73 -0.20 7.73
N ASP A 103 12.40 0.77 7.12
CA ASP A 103 13.73 1.21 7.55
C ASP A 103 13.66 2.13 8.78
N ASP A 104 14.76 2.15 9.54
CA ASP A 104 14.97 3.12 10.62
C ASP A 104 14.87 4.55 10.06
N PHE A 105 14.23 5.46 10.80
CA PHE A 105 14.00 6.81 10.29
C PHE A 105 14.01 7.88 11.38
N VAL A 106 14.73 8.97 11.12
CA VAL A 106 14.66 10.18 11.96
C VAL A 106 13.52 11.05 11.44
N ALA A 107 12.63 11.54 12.31
CA ALA A 107 11.50 12.36 11.86
C ALA A 107 11.94 13.56 10.99
N TYR A 108 11.23 13.82 9.90
CA TYR A 108 11.57 14.88 8.92
C TYR A 108 11.81 16.26 9.57
N SER A 109 11.01 16.62 10.58
CA SER A 109 11.16 17.89 11.30
C SER A 109 12.51 17.99 12.02
N VAL A 110 13.00 16.90 12.59
CA VAL A 110 14.30 16.81 13.27
C VAL A 110 15.44 16.83 12.25
N GLN A 111 15.32 16.07 11.16
CA GLN A 111 16.31 16.11 10.07
C GLN A 111 16.48 17.54 9.52
N LYS A 112 15.38 18.28 9.34
CA LYS A 112 15.40 19.69 8.92
C LYS A 112 16.08 20.59 9.94
N ASN A 113 15.86 20.37 11.23
CA ASN A 113 16.54 21.14 12.28
C ASN A 113 18.05 20.91 12.25
N ILE A 114 18.49 19.65 12.12
CA ILE A 114 19.90 19.29 11.98
C ILE A 114 20.49 19.94 10.72
N ALA A 115 19.82 19.84 9.57
CA ALA A 115 20.25 20.47 8.32
C ALA A 115 20.35 22.00 8.43
N SER A 116 19.55 22.63 9.30
CA SER A 116 19.59 24.08 9.57
C SER A 116 20.57 24.46 10.69
N GLY A 117 21.37 23.52 11.20
CA GLY A 117 22.37 23.75 12.25
C GLY A 117 21.82 23.87 13.68
N LYS A 118 20.57 23.44 13.93
CA LYS A 118 19.93 23.48 15.26
C LYS A 118 20.17 22.22 16.12
N GLY A 119 21.01 21.32 15.62
CA GLY A 119 21.47 20.10 16.27
C GLY A 119 22.43 19.37 15.32
N VAL A 120 23.02 18.27 15.78
CA VAL A 120 24.05 17.51 15.04
C VAL A 120 23.66 16.06 14.81
N SER A 121 22.84 15.46 15.67
CA SER A 121 22.43 14.06 15.57
C SER A 121 21.07 13.82 16.23
N ALA A 122 20.47 12.68 15.94
CA ALA A 122 19.21 12.25 16.53
C ALA A 122 19.16 10.73 16.60
N ASP A 123 18.41 10.19 17.56
CA ASP A 123 18.01 8.79 17.56
C ASP A 123 17.04 8.52 16.41
N ALA A 124 17.17 7.36 15.75
CA ALA A 124 16.19 6.94 14.76
C ALA A 124 14.97 6.33 15.45
N VAL A 125 13.78 6.56 14.89
CA VAL A 125 12.63 5.69 15.13
C VAL A 125 13.00 4.30 14.59
N PRO A 126 12.96 3.25 15.41
CA PRO A 126 13.28 1.91 14.94
C PRO A 126 12.31 1.46 13.85
N GLY A 127 12.87 0.92 12.76
CA GLY A 127 12.13 0.21 11.74
C GLY A 127 11.80 -1.22 12.18
N GLY A 128 11.59 -2.10 11.21
CA GLY A 128 11.30 -3.52 11.46
C GLY A 128 10.54 -4.17 10.32
N SER A 129 10.11 -5.41 10.52
CA SER A 129 9.25 -6.13 9.57
C SER A 129 7.94 -6.56 10.21
N THR A 130 6.85 -6.47 9.45
CA THR A 130 5.53 -6.96 9.82
C THR A 130 4.88 -7.72 8.66
N ASP A 131 4.30 -8.87 9.00
CA ASP A 131 3.66 -9.77 8.05
C ASP A 131 2.12 -9.79 8.16
N TYR A 132 1.44 -10.21 7.09
CA TYR A 132 -0.01 -10.39 7.04
C TYR A 132 -0.35 -11.65 6.24
N SER A 133 -1.26 -12.47 6.78
CA SER A 133 -1.83 -13.61 6.07
C SER A 133 -3.33 -13.41 5.92
N VAL A 134 -3.81 -13.35 4.68
CA VAL A 134 -5.17 -12.90 4.35
C VAL A 134 -5.86 -13.92 3.46
N SER A 135 -7.05 -14.33 3.89
CA SER A 135 -7.98 -15.14 3.11
C SER A 135 -9.14 -14.28 2.61
N LEU A 136 -9.35 -14.25 1.29
CA LEU A 136 -10.40 -13.49 0.62
C LEU A 136 -11.29 -14.42 -0.21
N PHE A 137 -12.59 -14.14 -0.19
CA PHE A 137 -13.60 -14.92 -0.91
C PHE A 137 -14.44 -14.01 -1.81
N ASN A 138 -14.92 -14.56 -2.93
CA ASN A 138 -15.96 -13.93 -3.73
C ASN A 138 -16.99 -14.98 -4.17
N VAL A 139 -18.23 -14.55 -4.35
CA VAL A 139 -19.30 -15.34 -4.96
C VAL A 139 -20.23 -14.41 -5.72
N GLY A 140 -20.61 -14.79 -6.93
CA GLY A 140 -21.50 -14.01 -7.77
C GLY A 140 -22.37 -14.89 -8.63
N THR A 141 -23.44 -14.32 -9.16
CA THR A 141 -24.36 -15.01 -10.05
C THR A 141 -24.92 -14.04 -11.07
N ILE A 142 -25.17 -14.55 -12.27
CA ILE A 142 -25.82 -13.82 -13.37
C ILE A 142 -26.97 -14.68 -13.88
N TYR A 143 -28.15 -14.07 -14.00
CA TYR A 143 -29.34 -14.71 -14.53
C TYR A 143 -29.90 -13.89 -15.69
N GLN A 144 -30.01 -14.51 -16.87
CA GLN A 144 -30.65 -13.96 -18.05
C GLN A 144 -32.17 -14.17 -17.92
N LEU A 145 -32.93 -13.08 -17.88
CA LEU A 145 -34.40 -13.12 -17.87
C LEU A 145 -34.94 -13.39 -19.29
N ASN A 146 -34.24 -12.84 -20.29
CA ASN A 146 -34.45 -13.00 -21.73
C ASN A 146 -33.20 -12.50 -22.47
N ASP A 147 -33.24 -12.51 -23.80
CA ASP A 147 -32.10 -12.14 -24.67
C ASP A 147 -31.59 -10.69 -24.46
N GLU A 148 -32.42 -9.79 -23.92
CA GLU A 148 -32.09 -8.37 -23.73
C GLU A 148 -31.84 -8.02 -22.26
N SER A 149 -32.26 -8.87 -21.32
CA SER A 149 -32.39 -8.52 -19.90
C SER A 149 -31.66 -9.50 -19.00
N GLN A 150 -30.75 -9.00 -18.16
CA GLN A 150 -30.03 -9.81 -17.17
C GLN A 150 -29.99 -9.14 -15.79
N LEU A 151 -29.97 -9.98 -14.77
CA LEU A 151 -29.76 -9.60 -13.37
C LEU A 151 -28.46 -10.21 -12.87
N TRP A 152 -27.77 -9.52 -11.98
CA TRP A 152 -26.64 -10.10 -11.25
C TRP A 152 -26.65 -9.70 -9.79
N ALA A 153 -26.02 -10.54 -8.99
CA ALA A 153 -25.67 -10.25 -7.61
C ALA A 153 -24.26 -10.76 -7.34
N ASN A 154 -23.49 -10.00 -6.57
CA ASN A 154 -22.11 -10.34 -6.25
C ASN A 154 -21.76 -9.96 -4.82
N PHE A 155 -20.99 -10.82 -4.18
CA PHE A 155 -20.30 -10.57 -2.92
C PHE A 155 -18.80 -10.74 -3.14
N SER A 156 -18.00 -9.83 -2.62
CA SER A 156 -16.53 -9.94 -2.67
C SER A 156 -15.88 -9.34 -1.42
N GLN A 157 -14.73 -9.91 -1.05
CA GLN A 157 -13.90 -9.39 0.02
C GLN A 157 -12.61 -8.77 -0.54
N GLY A 158 -12.28 -7.58 -0.05
CA GLY A 158 -11.00 -6.90 -0.30
C GLY A 158 -10.17 -6.78 0.98
N PHE A 159 -8.86 -6.57 0.82
CA PHE A 159 -7.95 -6.27 1.93
C PHE A 159 -7.01 -5.13 1.53
N GLU A 160 -6.79 -4.21 2.45
CA GLU A 160 -5.89 -3.08 2.28
C GLU A 160 -5.12 -2.79 3.57
N LEU A 161 -3.94 -2.18 3.41
CA LEU A 161 -3.15 -1.63 4.50
C LEU A 161 -3.09 -0.11 4.33
N ALA A 162 -3.03 0.62 5.45
CA ALA A 162 -2.64 2.01 5.39
C ALA A 162 -1.19 2.12 4.87
N ASP A 163 -0.85 3.27 4.30
CA ASP A 163 0.50 3.55 3.79
C ASP A 163 1.56 3.38 4.91
N PRO A 164 2.43 2.35 4.84
CA PRO A 164 3.42 2.07 5.89
C PRO A 164 4.39 3.21 6.10
N ALA A 165 4.75 3.94 5.03
CA ALA A 165 5.70 5.04 5.10
C ALA A 165 5.13 6.27 5.83
N LYS A 166 3.80 6.40 5.87
CA LYS A 166 3.12 7.48 6.62
C LYS A 166 2.75 7.06 8.04
N TYR A 167 2.48 5.78 8.25
CA TYR A 167 2.12 5.23 9.56
C TYR A 167 3.33 5.10 10.48
N TYR A 168 4.44 4.55 9.97
CA TYR A 168 5.69 4.34 10.72
C TYR A 168 6.68 5.50 10.52
N GLY A 169 7.79 5.48 11.29
CA GLY A 169 8.82 6.53 11.25
C GLY A 169 8.37 7.84 11.92
N GLN A 170 7.24 7.82 12.63
CA GLN A 170 6.75 8.95 13.42
C GLN A 170 7.36 8.88 14.82
N GLY A 171 8.10 9.92 15.21
CA GLY A 171 8.76 10.01 16.51
C GLY A 171 8.60 11.39 17.15
N SER A 172 8.47 11.40 18.47
CA SER A 172 8.59 12.60 19.30
C SER A 172 9.97 12.60 19.96
N TYR A 173 10.59 13.77 20.03
CA TYR A 173 11.97 13.94 20.47
C TYR A 173 12.02 14.90 21.64
N GLU A 174 12.96 14.66 22.55
CA GLU A 174 13.29 15.62 23.59
C GLU A 174 13.91 16.90 22.99
N ALA A 175 13.98 17.95 23.81
CA ALA A 175 14.73 19.14 23.44
C ALA A 175 16.20 18.76 23.20
N VAL A 176 16.83 19.44 22.22
CA VAL A 176 18.23 19.20 21.89
C VAL A 176 19.12 19.38 23.11
N ASP A 177 20.01 18.41 23.35
CA ASP A 177 20.92 18.45 24.50
C ASP A 177 22.12 19.38 24.28
N ALA A 178 23.00 19.49 25.28
CA ALA A 178 24.21 20.33 25.21
C ALA A 178 25.22 19.89 24.13
N ASN A 179 25.13 18.64 23.65
CA ASN A 179 25.96 18.10 22.59
C ASN A 179 25.31 18.25 21.20
N GLY A 180 24.09 18.81 21.13
CA GLY A 180 23.35 18.96 19.89
C GLY A 180 22.55 17.71 19.49
N HIS A 181 22.34 16.75 20.39
CA HIS A 181 21.65 15.49 20.10
C HIS A 181 20.15 15.54 20.45
N TYR A 182 19.31 15.00 19.56
CA TYR A 182 17.89 14.80 19.79
C TYR A 182 17.60 13.35 20.21
N ALA A 183 17.35 13.14 21.50
CA ALA A 183 16.96 11.83 22.02
C ALA A 183 15.51 11.50 21.67
N LEU A 184 15.24 10.27 21.22
CA LEU A 184 13.88 9.82 20.94
C LEU A 184 13.13 9.58 22.25
N LYS A 185 11.95 10.19 22.39
CA LYS A 185 11.09 10.06 23.58
C LYS A 185 10.04 8.97 23.40
N ASP A 186 9.35 8.99 22.27
CA ASP A 186 8.25 8.08 21.94
C ASP A 186 8.11 7.96 20.42
N SER A 187 7.58 6.84 19.93
CA SER A 187 7.47 6.59 18.49
C SER A 187 6.38 5.59 18.13
N ILE A 188 5.91 5.68 16.88
CA ILE A 188 5.15 4.61 16.23
C ILE A 188 6.15 3.79 15.43
N ASN A 189 6.50 2.62 15.97
CA ASN A 189 7.44 1.68 15.37
C ASN A 189 6.81 0.29 15.21
N VAL A 190 7.45 -0.56 14.40
CA VAL A 190 6.92 -1.87 14.02
C VAL A 190 6.85 -2.83 15.21
N ALA A 191 7.83 -2.78 16.10
CA ALA A 191 7.92 -3.69 17.25
C ALA A 191 6.79 -3.46 18.27
N ASP A 192 6.43 -2.19 18.49
CA ASP A 192 5.45 -1.81 19.51
C ASP A 192 4.02 -1.67 18.93
N SER A 193 3.88 -1.40 17.62
CA SER A 193 2.59 -1.13 16.98
C SER A 193 2.47 -1.77 15.61
N LYS A 194 1.96 -3.00 15.56
CA LYS A 194 1.57 -3.63 14.29
C LYS A 194 0.37 -2.91 13.68
N MET A 195 0.50 -2.42 12.45
CA MET A 195 -0.56 -1.76 11.72
C MET A 195 -1.72 -2.74 11.46
N SER A 196 -2.95 -2.28 11.65
CA SER A 196 -4.13 -3.09 11.35
C SER A 196 -4.44 -3.08 9.85
N GLY A 197 -4.66 -4.26 9.28
CA GLY A 197 -5.24 -4.39 7.96
C GLY A 197 -6.75 -4.21 7.97
N ILE A 198 -7.27 -3.61 6.91
CA ILE A 198 -8.71 -3.36 6.72
C ILE A 198 -9.22 -4.41 5.75
N LYS A 199 -10.22 -5.18 6.19
CA LYS A 199 -10.93 -6.13 5.34
C LYS A 199 -12.32 -5.59 5.03
N THR A 200 -12.65 -5.51 3.75
CA THR A 200 -13.87 -4.87 3.26
C THR A 200 -14.77 -5.90 2.60
N ASP A 201 -16.00 -6.01 3.07
CA ASP A 201 -17.05 -6.83 2.49
C ASP A 201 -17.91 -5.97 1.56
N SER A 202 -17.99 -6.35 0.28
CA SER A 202 -18.73 -5.61 -0.76
C SER A 202 -19.90 -6.44 -1.28
N TYR A 203 -21.05 -5.79 -1.46
CA TYR A 203 -22.28 -6.39 -1.97
C TYR A 203 -22.79 -5.57 -3.15
N GLU A 204 -23.07 -6.22 -4.27
CA GLU A 204 -23.56 -5.61 -5.48
C GLU A 204 -24.79 -6.37 -6.00
N ILE A 205 -25.79 -5.63 -6.46
CA ILE A 205 -26.93 -6.15 -7.23
C ILE A 205 -27.12 -5.21 -8.39
N GLY A 206 -27.37 -5.75 -9.58
CA GLY A 206 -27.63 -4.91 -10.74
C GLY A 206 -28.49 -5.58 -11.80
N TYR A 207 -28.88 -4.74 -12.75
CA TYR A 207 -29.71 -5.08 -13.89
C TYR A 207 -29.10 -4.44 -15.14
N ARG A 208 -29.08 -5.17 -16.25
CA ARG A 208 -28.65 -4.69 -17.56
C ARG A 208 -29.74 -4.99 -18.56
N LEU A 209 -30.01 -3.98 -19.37
CA LEU A 209 -30.86 -4.05 -20.55
C LEU A 209 -29.99 -3.68 -21.75
N ASP A 210 -29.80 -4.62 -22.67
CA ASP A 210 -29.18 -4.35 -23.97
C ASP A 210 -30.30 -4.18 -25.01
N THR A 211 -30.61 -2.92 -25.32
CA THR A 211 -31.49 -2.54 -26.43
C THR A 211 -30.64 -2.04 -27.59
N ASP A 212 -30.85 -2.63 -28.76
CA ASP A 212 -30.29 -2.17 -30.04
C ASP A 212 -30.65 -0.71 -30.39
#